data_AF-A0A445H1K9-F1
#
_entry.id   AF-A0A445H1K9-F1
#
_cell.length_a   1.000
_cell.length_b   1.000
_cell.length_c   1.000
_cell.angle_alpha   90.00
_cell.angle_beta   90.00
_cell.angle_gamma   90.00
#
_symmetry.space_group_name_H-M   'P 1'
#
loop_
_entity.id
_entity.type
_entity.pdbx_description
1 polymer ?
#
loop_
_entity_poly.entity_id
_entity_poly.type
_entity_poly.pdbx_seq_one_letter_code
_entity_poly.pdbx_strand_id
1 'polypeptide(L)'
;MKAGYEKAKSNPGYARLQQNAKVIGTWDDHDYGLNDAGKEFHGKITNQKLLLDFLDEPQDSPRRKQAGVYASYTYGPVGRDIKIVLLDTRYHRDPVGSDGTILGNSQWLWLETELKGPPTALTIIGSSIQVISNLSATIHPLFAMESWGRFPKERDRLFKLIADSKRAGVFFISGDVHFGEITRYDCALDYPLYDLTSSGVTQSVEEVVPPFLRSFVRFVAWLTPSTMRVKNQNCRYKSCIYGQPNFGTIEIDWDSHPVTLKFKVRDKDSVTVTGVDVSLTELQPSNSEILDRVKAEHNNSKHCTLEVSLPWIVRYRLAILFFSTLFVMFVAFLVLVYTCFRLCRLESCKRKHD
;
A
#
# COMPACT_ATOMS: atom_id res chain seq x y z
N MET A 1 -6.01 1.85 -23.22
CA MET A 1 -6.08 2.95 -22.23
C MET A 1 -7.26 3.89 -22.46
N LYS A 2 -7.30 4.69 -23.54
CA LYS A 2 -8.37 5.69 -23.79
C LYS A 2 -9.81 5.16 -23.59
N ALA A 3 -10.16 4.04 -24.20
CA ALA A 3 -11.48 3.43 -24.03
C ALA A 3 -11.78 3.02 -22.57
N GLY A 4 -10.76 2.66 -21.79
CA GLY A 4 -10.88 2.39 -20.36
C GLY A 4 -11.26 3.64 -19.56
N TYR A 5 -10.61 4.77 -19.87
CA TYR A 5 -10.97 6.08 -19.29
C TYR A 5 -12.36 6.56 -19.69
N GLU A 6 -12.75 6.37 -20.95
CA GLU A 6 -14.11 6.67 -21.41
C GLU A 6 -15.16 5.81 -20.69
N LYS A 7 -14.86 4.52 -20.48
CA LYS A 7 -15.70 3.62 -19.68
C LYS A 7 -15.79 4.05 -18.21
N ALA A 8 -14.69 4.49 -17.62
CA ALA A 8 -14.68 5.01 -16.24
C ALA A 8 -15.48 6.30 -16.12
N LYS A 9 -15.28 7.29 -17.02
CA LYS A 9 -16.05 8.55 -17.03
C LYS A 9 -17.55 8.34 -17.26
N SER A 10 -17.92 7.38 -18.08
CA SER A 10 -19.33 7.05 -18.35
C SER A 10 -20.00 6.25 -17.22
N ASN A 11 -19.26 5.78 -16.22
CA ASN A 11 -19.84 5.13 -15.06
C ASN A 11 -20.71 6.14 -14.27
N PRO A 12 -22.01 5.87 -14.04
CA PRO A 12 -22.89 6.81 -13.35
C PRO A 12 -22.44 7.15 -11.92
N GLY A 13 -21.78 6.22 -11.22
CA GLY A 13 -21.22 6.46 -9.90
C GLY A 13 -20.04 7.44 -9.93
N TYR A 14 -19.13 7.27 -10.89
CA TYR A 14 -18.00 8.19 -11.07
C TYR A 14 -18.46 9.58 -11.54
N ALA A 15 -19.41 9.65 -12.48
CA ALA A 15 -19.99 10.91 -12.92
C ALA A 15 -20.64 11.69 -11.76
N ARG A 16 -21.40 11.01 -10.88
CA ARG A 16 -21.94 11.62 -9.66
C ARG A 16 -20.84 12.08 -8.71
N LEU A 17 -19.77 11.30 -8.54
CA LEU A 17 -18.64 11.70 -7.70
C LEU A 17 -18.00 12.99 -8.22
N GLN A 18 -17.73 13.10 -9.53
CA GLN A 18 -17.16 14.30 -10.14
C GLN A 18 -18.05 15.54 -10.00
N GLN A 19 -19.38 15.37 -9.98
CA GLN A 19 -20.32 16.48 -9.78
C GLN A 19 -20.33 17.00 -8.34
N ASN A 20 -19.99 16.17 -7.36
CA ASN A 20 -20.11 16.49 -5.93
C ASN A 20 -18.76 16.68 -5.24
N ALA A 21 -17.65 16.30 -5.89
CA ALA A 21 -16.32 16.37 -5.31
C ALA A 21 -15.26 16.65 -6.37
N LYS A 22 -14.19 17.34 -5.96
CA LYS A 22 -13.00 17.50 -6.79
C LYS A 22 -12.26 16.16 -6.85
N VAL A 23 -12.15 15.60 -8.05
CA VAL A 23 -11.31 14.43 -8.30
C VAL A 23 -9.91 14.89 -8.72
N ILE A 24 -8.92 14.47 -7.97
CA ILE A 24 -7.48 14.58 -8.27
C ILE A 24 -6.87 13.19 -8.15
N GLY A 25 -5.74 12.96 -8.80
CA GLY A 25 -5.09 11.65 -8.76
C GLY A 25 -3.75 11.61 -9.46
N THR A 26 -3.01 10.56 -9.17
CA THR A 26 -1.87 10.08 -9.94
C THR A 26 -2.25 8.74 -10.57
N TRP A 27 -1.37 8.14 -11.36
CA TRP A 27 -1.57 6.79 -11.90
C TRP A 27 -0.89 5.70 -11.08
N ASP A 28 -1.19 4.47 -11.43
CA ASP A 28 -0.38 3.30 -11.15
C ASP A 28 -0.08 2.50 -12.44
N ASP A 29 0.54 1.33 -12.35
CA ASP A 29 0.91 0.49 -13.50
C ASP A 29 -0.23 0.19 -14.49
N HIS A 30 -1.46 -0.02 -14.01
CA HIS A 30 -2.63 -0.29 -14.83
C HIS A 30 -3.11 0.90 -15.68
N ASP A 31 -2.77 2.13 -15.27
CA ASP A 31 -2.95 3.37 -16.02
C ASP A 31 -1.70 3.73 -16.84
N TYR A 32 -0.53 3.38 -16.29
CA TYR A 32 0.77 3.60 -16.90
C TYR A 32 0.97 2.73 -18.14
N GLY A 33 0.48 1.48 -18.12
CA GLY A 33 0.29 0.64 -19.31
C GLY A 33 0.74 -0.81 -19.21
N LEU A 34 1.63 -1.15 -18.26
CA LEU A 34 2.17 -2.50 -18.06
C LEU A 34 2.48 -2.71 -16.58
N ASN A 35 2.17 -3.91 -16.07
CA ASN A 35 2.45 -4.29 -14.69
C ASN A 35 3.92 -4.09 -14.33
N ASP A 36 4.16 -3.49 -13.17
CA ASP A 36 5.50 -3.22 -12.63
C ASP A 36 6.45 -2.47 -13.57
N ALA A 37 5.93 -1.81 -14.62
CA ALA A 37 6.76 -1.09 -15.56
C ALA A 37 7.15 0.29 -15.03
N GLY A 38 8.40 0.67 -15.31
CA GLY A 38 9.00 1.94 -14.95
C GLY A 38 9.39 2.75 -16.17
N LYS A 39 10.56 3.39 -16.11
CA LYS A 39 11.03 4.33 -17.13
C LYS A 39 11.26 3.70 -18.50
N GLU A 40 11.43 2.39 -18.58
CA GLU A 40 11.63 1.60 -19.81
C GLU A 40 10.37 1.52 -20.69
N PHE A 41 9.19 1.78 -20.12
CA PHE A 41 7.95 1.74 -20.90
C PHE A 41 7.84 2.93 -21.87
N HIS A 42 8.00 2.66 -23.17
CA HIS A 42 7.96 3.68 -24.21
C HIS A 42 6.59 4.37 -24.35
N GLY A 43 5.49 3.70 -23.99
CA GLY A 43 4.13 4.25 -24.10
C GLY A 43 3.78 5.33 -23.06
N LYS A 44 4.65 5.59 -22.08
CA LYS A 44 4.39 6.48 -20.94
C LYS A 44 4.00 7.91 -21.33
N ILE A 45 4.58 8.46 -22.39
CA ILE A 45 4.28 9.83 -22.85
C ILE A 45 2.84 9.92 -23.37
N THR A 46 2.40 8.89 -24.13
CA THR A 46 1.02 8.83 -24.64
C THR A 46 0.03 8.61 -23.51
N ASN A 47 0.34 7.67 -22.60
CA ASN A 47 -0.54 7.40 -21.46
C ASN A 47 -0.60 8.58 -20.48
N GLN A 48 0.46 9.39 -20.35
CA GLN A 48 0.44 10.63 -19.55
C GLN A 48 -0.63 11.57 -20.08
N LYS A 49 -0.66 11.79 -21.39
CA LYS A 49 -1.68 12.66 -22.00
C LYS A 49 -3.08 12.13 -21.74
N LEU A 50 -3.28 10.82 -21.89
CA LEU A 50 -4.58 10.17 -21.66
C LEU A 50 -5.04 10.27 -20.19
N LEU A 51 -4.14 10.07 -19.22
CA LEU A 51 -4.47 10.26 -17.80
C LEU A 51 -4.84 11.72 -17.52
N LEU A 52 -4.05 12.67 -18.04
CA LEU A 52 -4.33 14.10 -17.81
C LEU A 52 -5.65 14.54 -18.47
N ASP A 53 -6.00 13.98 -19.63
CA ASP A 53 -7.30 14.18 -20.26
C ASP A 53 -8.43 13.53 -19.43
N PHE A 54 -8.18 12.35 -18.85
CA PHE A 54 -9.11 11.69 -17.95
C PHE A 54 -9.36 12.51 -16.66
N LEU A 55 -8.33 13.13 -16.10
CA LEU A 55 -8.44 13.96 -14.89
C LEU A 55 -8.96 15.39 -15.18
N ASP A 56 -9.32 15.68 -16.43
CA ASP A 56 -9.76 17.01 -16.89
C ASP A 56 -8.71 18.10 -16.55
N GLU A 57 -7.42 17.75 -16.66
CA GLU A 57 -6.31 18.66 -16.40
C GLU A 57 -6.31 19.78 -17.45
N PRO A 58 -6.22 21.08 -17.06
CA PRO A 58 -6.20 22.19 -18.00
C PRO A 58 -5.11 22.06 -19.06
N GLN A 59 -5.37 22.53 -20.29
CA GLN A 59 -4.43 22.40 -21.42
C GLN A 59 -3.14 23.21 -21.23
N ASP A 60 -3.20 24.30 -20.47
CA ASP A 60 -2.08 25.17 -20.13
C ASP A 60 -1.32 24.74 -18.86
N SER A 61 -1.81 23.70 -18.16
CA SER A 61 -1.21 23.19 -16.92
C SER A 61 0.28 22.84 -17.10
N PRO A 62 1.16 23.24 -16.15
CA PRO A 62 2.56 22.81 -16.14
C PRO A 62 2.73 21.29 -16.17
N ARG A 63 1.77 20.55 -15.62
CA ARG A 63 1.76 19.08 -15.58
C ARG A 63 1.73 18.43 -16.97
N ARG A 64 1.25 19.15 -18.00
CA ARG A 64 1.29 18.70 -19.41
C ARG A 64 2.65 18.93 -20.07
N LYS A 65 3.55 19.68 -19.44
CA LYS A 65 4.88 20.04 -19.97
C LYS A 65 6.02 19.35 -19.21
N GLN A 66 5.74 18.76 -18.06
CA GLN A 66 6.72 18.03 -17.26
C GLN A 66 6.74 16.53 -17.61
N ALA A 67 7.81 15.85 -17.20
CA ALA A 67 7.94 14.41 -17.31
C ALA A 67 7.36 13.72 -16.05
N GLY A 68 6.22 13.05 -16.19
CA GLY A 68 5.47 12.43 -15.09
C GLY A 68 4.25 13.24 -14.65
N VAL A 69 3.35 12.60 -13.92
CA VAL A 69 2.03 13.14 -13.54
C VAL A 69 1.98 13.61 -12.09
N TYR A 70 3.10 13.85 -11.43
CA TYR A 70 3.06 14.39 -10.06
C TYR A 70 2.48 15.81 -10.01
N ALA A 71 1.82 16.14 -8.90
CA ALA A 71 1.17 17.42 -8.69
C ALA A 71 0.98 17.69 -7.19
N SER A 72 0.74 18.96 -6.83
CA SER A 72 0.35 19.33 -5.46
C SER A 72 -0.85 20.27 -5.47
N TYR A 73 -1.60 20.25 -4.37
CA TYR A 73 -2.78 21.06 -4.14
C TYR A 73 -2.80 21.52 -2.69
N THR A 74 -3.30 22.73 -2.42
CA THR A 74 -3.53 23.22 -1.05
C THR A 74 -4.98 23.65 -0.92
N TYR A 75 -5.64 23.19 0.14
CA TYR A 75 -7.04 23.48 0.44
C TYR A 75 -7.20 24.05 1.84
N GLY A 76 -8.26 24.84 2.04
CA GLY A 76 -8.62 25.38 3.35
C GLY A 76 -7.89 26.69 3.71
N PRO A 77 -8.33 27.37 4.78
CA PRO A 77 -7.70 28.58 5.29
C PRO A 77 -6.44 28.26 6.11
N VAL A 78 -5.55 29.25 6.23
CA VAL A 78 -4.34 29.14 7.06
C VAL A 78 -4.68 28.65 8.47
N GLY A 79 -3.97 27.63 8.95
CA GLY A 79 -4.18 27.02 10.27
C GLY A 79 -5.19 25.85 10.28
N ARG A 80 -5.96 25.69 9.20
CA ARG A 80 -6.77 24.49 8.90
C ARG A 80 -6.51 24.01 7.47
N ASP A 81 -5.35 24.35 6.92
CA ASP A 81 -4.97 24.11 5.55
C ASP A 81 -4.30 22.75 5.37
N ILE A 82 -4.64 22.10 4.26
CA ILE A 82 -4.19 20.75 3.93
C ILE A 82 -3.47 20.82 2.60
N LYS A 83 -2.20 20.41 2.62
CA LYS A 83 -1.43 20.18 1.40
C LYS A 83 -1.58 18.73 0.97
N ILE A 84 -1.91 18.49 -0.29
CA ILE A 84 -1.90 17.17 -0.91
C ILE A 84 -0.79 17.15 -1.94
N VAL A 85 0.15 16.22 -1.80
CA VAL A 85 1.27 16.01 -2.72
C VAL A 85 1.08 14.64 -3.36
N LEU A 86 0.80 14.59 -4.65
CA LEU A 86 0.64 13.36 -5.41
C LEU A 86 1.96 13.03 -6.11
N LEU A 87 2.56 11.91 -5.73
CA LEU A 87 3.77 11.37 -6.35
C LEU A 87 3.41 10.58 -7.61
N ASP A 88 4.41 10.41 -8.45
CA ASP A 88 4.42 9.54 -9.62
C ASP A 88 5.58 8.57 -9.40
N THR A 89 5.26 7.31 -9.15
CA THR A 89 6.27 6.28 -8.83
C THR A 89 6.51 5.35 -10.02
N ARG A 90 6.18 5.79 -11.24
CA ARG A 90 6.30 4.97 -12.46
C ARG A 90 7.20 5.65 -13.50
N TYR A 91 6.96 6.93 -13.83
CA TYR A 91 7.55 7.59 -15.02
C TYR A 91 9.09 7.54 -15.08
N HIS A 92 9.74 7.74 -13.94
CA HIS A 92 11.19 7.77 -13.79
C HIS A 92 11.76 6.53 -13.09
N ARG A 93 10.89 5.62 -12.65
CA ARG A 93 11.27 4.52 -11.78
C ARG A 93 12.17 3.52 -12.51
N ASP A 94 13.25 3.11 -11.85
CA ASP A 94 14.12 2.03 -12.27
C ASP A 94 13.50 0.64 -12.02
N PRO A 95 14.04 -0.45 -12.61
CA PRO A 95 13.51 -1.78 -12.38
C PRO A 95 13.38 -2.14 -10.89
N VAL A 96 12.29 -2.83 -10.52
CA VAL A 96 12.00 -3.23 -9.13
C VAL A 96 13.13 -4.10 -8.57
N GLY A 97 13.64 -3.76 -7.39
CA GLY A 97 14.73 -4.49 -6.74
C GLY A 97 16.13 -4.09 -7.22
N SER A 98 16.24 -3.07 -8.09
CA SER A 98 17.50 -2.40 -8.35
C SER A 98 17.84 -1.37 -7.25
N ASP A 99 19.09 -0.89 -7.26
CA ASP A 99 19.55 0.25 -6.45
C ASP A 99 19.22 1.63 -7.09
N GLY A 100 18.30 1.64 -8.05
CA GLY A 100 17.92 2.82 -8.83
C GLY A 100 16.93 3.75 -8.12
N THR A 101 16.36 4.68 -8.90
CA THR A 101 15.44 5.70 -8.40
C THR A 101 13.97 5.31 -8.56
N ILE A 102 13.09 5.88 -7.72
CA ILE A 102 11.63 5.85 -7.95
C ILE A 102 11.18 7.13 -8.67
N LEU A 103 11.52 8.30 -8.10
CA LEU A 103 10.98 9.58 -8.55
C LEU A 103 11.82 10.23 -9.66
N GLY A 104 13.11 9.91 -9.75
CA GLY A 104 14.05 10.64 -10.61
C GLY A 104 14.36 12.04 -10.10
N ASN A 105 15.44 12.62 -10.62
CA ASN A 105 16.01 13.85 -10.08
C ASN A 105 15.06 15.05 -10.15
N SER A 106 14.30 15.20 -11.23
CA SER A 106 13.38 16.34 -11.42
C SER A 106 12.26 16.34 -10.39
N GLN A 107 11.64 15.19 -10.15
CA GLN A 107 10.56 15.06 -9.18
C GLN A 107 11.08 15.09 -7.74
N TRP A 108 12.29 14.58 -7.47
CA TRP A 108 12.92 14.74 -6.16
C TRP A 108 13.15 16.21 -5.80
N LEU A 109 13.68 17.00 -6.74
CA LEU A 109 13.89 18.44 -6.55
C LEU A 109 12.56 19.18 -6.37
N TRP A 110 11.55 18.81 -7.17
CA TRP A 110 10.20 19.33 -7.01
C TRP A 110 9.63 19.01 -5.63
N LEU A 111 9.70 17.76 -5.17
CA LEU A 111 9.19 17.32 -3.87
C LEU A 111 9.89 18.05 -2.72
N GLU A 112 11.21 18.24 -2.82
CA GLU A 112 11.96 19.05 -1.86
C GLU A 112 11.43 20.48 -1.78
N THR A 113 11.15 21.11 -2.93
CA THR A 113 10.55 22.44 -2.99
C THR A 113 9.15 22.46 -2.35
N GLU A 114 8.33 21.45 -2.63
CA GLU A 114 6.98 21.34 -2.04
C GLU A 114 7.02 21.21 -0.52
N LEU A 115 7.97 20.44 0.02
CA LEU A 115 8.10 20.20 1.46
C LEU A 115 8.76 21.38 2.19
N LYS A 116 9.70 22.09 1.55
CA LYS A 116 10.33 23.31 2.10
C LYS A 116 9.51 24.59 1.89
N GLY A 117 8.45 24.53 1.10
CA GLY A 117 7.51 25.65 0.91
C GLY A 117 6.74 26.02 2.19
N PRO A 118 5.75 26.92 2.08
CA PRO A 118 4.98 27.41 3.23
C PRO A 118 4.38 26.27 4.09
N PRO A 119 4.44 26.38 5.43
CA PRO A 119 3.88 25.36 6.30
C PRO A 119 2.36 25.27 6.13
N THR A 120 1.83 24.06 6.28
CA THR A 120 0.38 23.79 6.29
C THR A 120 0.06 22.95 7.52
N ALA A 121 -1.17 23.02 8.03
CA ALA A 121 -1.58 22.24 9.21
C ALA A 121 -1.40 20.73 9.00
N LEU A 122 -1.69 20.23 7.79
CA LEU A 122 -1.47 18.85 7.38
C LEU A 122 -0.82 18.76 6.01
N THR A 123 -0.05 17.70 5.77
CA THR A 123 0.48 17.34 4.45
C THR A 123 0.25 15.86 4.16
N ILE A 124 -0.57 15.57 3.16
CA ILE A 124 -0.88 14.21 2.72
C ILE A 124 -0.04 13.92 1.49
N ILE A 125 0.80 12.89 1.56
CA ILE A 125 1.59 12.44 0.42
C ILE A 125 0.93 11.20 -0.18
N GLY A 126 0.38 11.32 -1.38
CA GLY A 126 -0.17 10.20 -2.15
C GLY A 126 0.91 9.50 -2.96
N SER A 127 1.03 8.19 -2.79
CA SER A 127 1.92 7.30 -3.55
C SER A 127 1.07 6.22 -4.21
N SER A 128 1.40 5.78 -5.43
CA SER A 128 0.62 4.70 -6.07
C SER A 128 0.87 3.35 -5.37
N ILE A 129 2.12 3.08 -5.03
CA ILE A 129 2.57 1.92 -4.24
C ILE A 129 2.74 2.25 -2.75
N GLN A 130 2.69 1.25 -1.88
CA GLN A 130 2.84 1.44 -0.43
C GLN A 130 4.22 2.01 -0.05
N VAL A 131 4.24 2.99 0.85
CA VAL A 131 5.45 3.67 1.32
C VAL A 131 6.05 2.95 2.53
N ILE A 132 5.22 2.68 3.55
CA ILE A 132 5.71 2.12 4.82
C ILE A 132 5.90 0.60 4.73
N SER A 133 4.94 -0.10 4.13
CA SER A 133 4.89 -1.56 4.08
C SER A 133 6.13 -2.20 3.46
N ASN A 134 6.66 -3.24 4.11
CA ASN A 134 7.70 -4.11 3.57
C ASN A 134 7.20 -5.57 3.45
N LEU A 135 5.90 -5.73 3.23
CA LEU A 135 5.20 -7.02 3.22
C LEU A 135 5.84 -8.04 2.25
N SER A 136 6.37 -7.58 1.11
CA SER A 136 7.09 -8.41 0.14
C SER A 136 8.21 -9.25 0.78
N ALA A 137 8.82 -8.78 1.87
CA ALA A 137 9.87 -9.50 2.56
C ALA A 137 9.40 -10.80 3.25
N THR A 138 8.11 -10.89 3.63
CA THR A 138 7.54 -12.02 4.38
C THR A 138 6.63 -12.93 3.55
N ILE A 139 6.27 -12.51 2.34
CA ILE A 139 5.48 -13.31 1.38
C ILE A 139 6.33 -13.91 0.26
N HIS A 140 7.56 -13.45 0.07
CA HIS A 140 8.53 -14.05 -0.85
C HIS A 140 8.97 -15.45 -0.37
N PRO A 141 9.21 -16.44 -1.27
CA PRO A 141 9.15 -16.38 -2.73
C PRO A 141 7.76 -16.67 -3.33
N LEU A 142 6.71 -16.84 -2.52
CA LEU A 142 5.39 -17.21 -3.04
C LEU A 142 4.72 -16.07 -3.79
N PHE A 143 4.92 -14.85 -3.30
CA PHE A 143 4.36 -13.63 -3.87
C PHE A 143 5.38 -12.49 -3.82
N ALA A 144 5.15 -11.45 -4.61
CA ALA A 144 5.85 -10.18 -4.55
C ALA A 144 4.86 -9.06 -4.79
N MET A 145 5.00 -7.97 -4.04
CA MET A 145 4.24 -6.72 -4.21
C MET A 145 5.21 -5.58 -4.43
N GLU A 146 4.82 -4.60 -5.23
CA GLU A 146 5.61 -3.39 -5.39
C GLU A 146 5.42 -2.46 -4.19
N SER A 147 6.52 -1.91 -3.68
CA SER A 147 6.47 -0.94 -2.59
C SER A 147 7.78 -0.18 -2.54
N TRP A 148 7.81 0.95 -1.81
CA TRP A 148 9.05 1.67 -1.53
C TRP A 148 10.06 0.79 -0.75
N GLY A 149 9.60 -0.26 -0.06
CA GLY A 149 10.46 -1.26 0.58
C GLY A 149 11.34 -2.05 -0.41
N ARG A 150 11.01 -2.02 -1.71
CA ARG A 150 11.82 -2.59 -2.81
C ARG A 150 12.93 -1.65 -3.29
N PHE A 151 12.97 -0.40 -2.80
CA PHE A 151 13.96 0.63 -3.09
C PHE A 151 14.40 1.31 -1.77
N PRO A 152 15.11 0.60 -0.87
CA PRO A 152 15.37 1.06 0.48
C PRO A 152 16.08 2.43 0.53
N LYS A 153 17.02 2.69 -0.39
CA LYS A 153 17.74 3.98 -0.47
C LYS A 153 16.80 5.15 -0.79
N GLU A 154 15.85 4.95 -1.71
CA GLU A 154 14.88 6.00 -2.08
C GLU A 154 13.84 6.21 -0.97
N ARG A 155 13.47 5.15 -0.25
CA ARG A 155 12.61 5.24 0.93
C ARG A 155 13.26 6.00 2.08
N ASP A 156 14.52 5.69 2.37
CA ASP A 156 15.29 6.39 3.39
C ASP A 156 15.50 7.86 3.00
N ARG A 157 15.73 8.14 1.71
CA ARG A 157 15.78 9.50 1.16
C ARG A 157 14.46 10.26 1.36
N LEU A 158 13.31 9.62 1.14
CA LEU A 158 11.99 10.23 1.37
C LEU A 158 11.81 10.62 2.84
N PHE A 159 12.08 9.69 3.75
CA PHE A 159 11.96 9.95 5.19
C PHE A 159 12.92 11.02 5.66
N LYS A 160 14.18 10.99 5.20
CA LYS A 160 15.17 12.03 5.47
C LYS A 160 14.71 13.39 4.96
N LEU A 161 14.19 13.48 3.74
CA LEU A 161 13.70 14.73 3.18
C LEU A 161 12.57 15.33 4.02
N ILE A 162 11.62 14.50 4.47
CA ILE A 162 10.53 14.93 5.35
C ILE A 162 11.13 15.45 6.68
N ALA A 163 12.04 14.71 7.30
CA ALA A 163 12.71 15.10 8.54
C ALA A 163 13.46 16.44 8.43
N ASP A 164 14.23 16.60 7.35
CA ASP A 164 15.07 17.76 7.09
C ASP A 164 14.23 18.99 6.74
N SER A 165 13.06 18.80 6.10
CA SER A 165 12.13 19.89 5.78
C SER A 165 11.45 20.51 6.99
N LYS A 166 11.49 19.84 8.15
CA LYS A 166 10.76 20.20 9.38
C LYS A 166 9.25 20.35 9.18
N ARG A 167 8.70 19.78 8.11
CA ARG A 167 7.26 19.74 7.86
C ARG A 167 6.61 18.73 8.80
N ALA A 168 5.64 19.22 9.57
CA ALA A 168 4.85 18.42 10.46
C ALA A 168 3.50 18.02 9.83
N GLY A 169 2.76 17.14 10.50
CA GLY A 169 1.46 16.69 10.02
C GLY A 169 1.52 15.84 8.75
N VAL A 170 2.66 15.16 8.51
CA VAL A 170 2.87 14.37 7.29
C VAL A 170 2.40 12.93 7.49
N PHE A 171 1.59 12.43 6.55
CA PHE A 171 1.25 11.02 6.45
C PHE A 171 0.97 10.64 4.99
N PHE A 172 0.89 9.33 4.71
CA PHE A 172 0.76 8.78 3.37
C PHE A 172 -0.64 8.20 3.10
N ILE A 173 -1.01 8.21 1.83
CA ILE A 173 -2.06 7.36 1.27
C ILE A 173 -1.48 6.53 0.13
N SER A 174 -1.93 5.28 -0.01
CA SER A 174 -1.39 4.35 -1.03
C SER A 174 -2.39 3.34 -1.58
N GLY A 175 -2.00 2.67 -2.69
CA GLY A 175 -2.80 1.71 -3.45
C GLY A 175 -2.03 0.43 -3.82
N ASP A 176 -2.15 -0.01 -5.08
CA ASP A 176 -1.47 -1.16 -5.72
C ASP A 176 -1.89 -2.57 -5.25
N VAL A 177 -1.96 -2.79 -3.93
CA VAL A 177 -1.92 -4.15 -3.35
C VAL A 177 -3.23 -4.94 -3.30
N HIS A 178 -4.32 -4.40 -3.85
CA HIS A 178 -5.66 -5.03 -3.89
C HIS A 178 -6.27 -5.43 -2.53
N PHE A 179 -5.79 -4.85 -1.43
CA PHE A 179 -6.45 -4.90 -0.14
C PHE A 179 -6.36 -3.54 0.58
N GLY A 180 -7.17 -3.38 1.62
CA GLY A 180 -7.10 -2.25 2.53
C GLY A 180 -6.35 -2.58 3.83
N GLU A 181 -5.46 -1.67 4.26
CA GLU A 181 -4.78 -1.74 5.56
C GLU A 181 -4.32 -0.36 6.04
N ILE A 182 -3.90 -0.29 7.31
CA ILE A 182 -3.24 0.90 7.87
C ILE A 182 -1.92 0.45 8.46
N THR A 183 -0.83 1.09 8.03
CA THR A 183 0.51 0.86 8.56
C THR A 183 1.04 2.11 9.26
N ARG A 184 1.94 1.90 10.21
CA ARG A 184 2.57 2.91 11.06
C ARG A 184 4.05 2.61 11.19
N TYR A 185 4.88 3.65 11.14
CA TYR A 185 6.33 3.55 11.32
C TYR A 185 6.85 4.66 12.23
N ASP A 186 7.41 4.26 13.37
CA ASP A 186 7.76 5.18 14.46
C ASP A 186 9.24 5.59 14.46
N CYS A 187 10.02 5.04 13.54
CA CYS A 187 11.48 5.15 13.53
C CYS A 187 12.04 5.94 12.34
N ALA A 188 11.19 6.68 11.61
CA ALA A 188 11.63 7.57 10.53
C ALA A 188 11.82 9.02 10.99
N LEU A 189 10.95 9.51 11.89
CA LEU A 189 10.86 10.89 12.33
C LEU A 189 10.68 10.96 13.86
N ASP A 190 10.65 12.16 14.41
CA ASP A 190 10.32 12.43 15.81
C ASP A 190 8.82 12.24 16.15
N TYR A 191 8.03 11.75 15.18
CA TYR A 191 6.62 11.42 15.30
C TYR A 191 6.27 10.23 14.37
N PRO A 192 5.19 9.47 14.64
CA PRO A 192 4.78 8.33 13.82
C PRO A 192 4.34 8.73 12.42
N LEU A 193 4.88 8.04 11.40
CA LEU A 193 4.36 8.10 10.04
C LEU A 193 3.26 7.06 9.86
N TYR A 194 2.13 7.47 9.30
CA TYR A 194 1.05 6.57 8.90
C TYR A 194 1.00 6.43 7.38
N ASP A 195 0.60 5.26 6.89
CA ASP A 195 0.33 5.00 5.48
C ASP A 195 -1.01 4.25 5.38
N LEU A 196 -2.00 4.96 4.81
CA LEU A 196 -3.37 4.51 4.68
C LEU A 196 -3.54 3.88 3.30
N THR A 197 -3.52 2.55 3.24
CA THR A 197 -3.66 1.82 1.99
C THR A 197 -5.11 1.45 1.77
N SER A 198 -5.68 1.88 0.65
CA SER A 198 -6.96 1.39 0.15
C SER A 198 -6.83 1.05 -1.32
N SER A 199 -6.77 -0.25 -1.60
CA SER A 199 -6.63 -0.78 -2.95
C SER A 199 -7.70 -1.84 -3.16
N GLY A 200 -8.86 -1.46 -3.68
CA GLY A 200 -9.98 -2.40 -3.79
C GLY A 200 -11.25 -1.83 -4.39
N VAL A 201 -11.24 -0.60 -4.91
CA VAL A 201 -12.47 0.05 -5.40
C VAL A 201 -13.05 -0.71 -6.60
N THR A 202 -12.19 -1.22 -7.49
CA THR A 202 -12.58 -1.92 -8.72
C THR A 202 -12.12 -3.38 -8.78
N GLN A 203 -11.04 -3.72 -8.07
CA GLN A 203 -10.48 -5.07 -8.03
C GLN A 203 -9.85 -5.32 -6.66
N SER A 204 -10.24 -6.41 -6.00
CA SER A 204 -9.72 -6.78 -4.68
C SER A 204 -9.20 -8.23 -4.66
N VAL A 205 -8.25 -8.52 -3.76
CA VAL A 205 -7.52 -9.79 -3.72
C VAL A 205 -8.40 -11.00 -3.43
N GLU A 206 -9.49 -10.83 -2.68
CA GLU A 206 -10.45 -11.91 -2.43
C GLU A 206 -11.49 -12.09 -3.55
N GLU A 207 -11.62 -11.13 -4.46
CA GLU A 207 -12.53 -11.24 -5.62
C GLU A 207 -11.89 -11.98 -6.80
N VAL A 208 -10.55 -12.00 -6.87
CA VAL A 208 -9.82 -12.75 -7.90
C VAL A 208 -9.69 -14.25 -7.62
N VAL A 209 -10.15 -14.72 -6.45
CA VAL A 209 -10.17 -16.14 -6.08
C VAL A 209 -11.61 -16.68 -5.97
N PRO A 210 -11.84 -17.98 -6.22
CA PRO A 210 -13.12 -18.61 -5.98
C PRO A 210 -13.66 -18.38 -4.55
N PRO A 211 -14.98 -18.20 -4.36
CA PRO A 211 -15.56 -17.88 -3.05
C PRO A 211 -15.16 -18.84 -1.92
N PHE A 212 -15.02 -20.13 -2.22
CA PHE A 212 -14.64 -21.16 -1.23
C PHE A 212 -13.17 -21.03 -0.75
N LEU A 213 -12.32 -20.28 -1.47
CA LEU A 213 -10.92 -20.02 -1.08
C LEU A 213 -10.72 -18.70 -0.32
N ARG A 214 -11.75 -17.85 -0.20
CA ARG A 214 -11.62 -16.54 0.47
C ARG A 214 -11.19 -16.66 1.94
N SER A 215 -11.76 -17.62 2.66
CA SER A 215 -11.35 -17.93 4.04
C SER A 215 -9.89 -18.35 4.14
N PHE A 216 -9.38 -19.05 3.12
CA PHE A 216 -7.96 -19.43 3.05
C PHE A 216 -7.06 -18.21 2.83
N VAL A 217 -7.44 -17.27 1.96
CA VAL A 217 -6.72 -15.99 1.77
C VAL A 217 -6.61 -15.23 3.10
N ARG A 218 -7.72 -15.14 3.85
CA ARG A 218 -7.73 -14.48 5.18
C ARG A 218 -6.84 -15.20 6.20
N PHE A 219 -6.83 -16.53 6.16
CA PHE A 219 -5.97 -17.34 7.00
C PHE A 219 -4.49 -17.10 6.68
N VAL A 220 -4.11 -17.10 5.39
CA VAL A 220 -2.75 -16.75 4.95
C VAL A 220 -2.37 -15.35 5.41
N ALA A 221 -3.24 -14.35 5.21
CA ALA A 221 -3.02 -12.98 5.64
C ALA A 221 -2.83 -12.85 7.16
N TRP A 222 -3.46 -13.72 7.96
CA TRP A 222 -3.27 -13.78 9.40
C TRP A 222 -1.91 -14.39 9.80
N LEU A 223 -1.42 -15.37 9.05
CA LEU A 223 -0.12 -15.99 9.27
C LEU A 223 1.05 -15.12 8.84
N THR A 224 0.84 -14.22 7.88
CA THR A 224 1.89 -13.34 7.36
C THR A 224 2.36 -12.33 8.43
N PRO A 225 3.65 -12.36 8.82
CA PRO A 225 4.21 -11.34 9.69
C PRO A 225 4.06 -9.95 9.06
N SER A 226 3.54 -9.01 9.84
CA SER A 226 3.52 -7.59 9.51
C SER A 226 3.71 -6.80 10.79
N THR A 227 4.87 -6.19 10.91
CA THR A 227 5.34 -5.49 12.11
C THR A 227 4.87 -4.04 12.12
N MET A 228 4.72 -3.42 10.95
CA MET A 228 4.27 -2.03 10.83
C MET A 228 2.74 -1.88 10.78
N ARG A 229 1.96 -2.97 10.69
CA ARG A 229 0.50 -2.85 10.61
C ARG A 229 -0.11 -2.42 11.94
N VAL A 230 -1.01 -1.43 11.87
CA VAL A 230 -1.83 -1.01 13.01
C VAL A 230 -2.87 -2.09 13.28
N LYS A 231 -2.75 -2.76 14.44
CA LYS A 231 -3.70 -3.78 14.89
C LYS A 231 -4.42 -3.33 16.14
N ASN A 232 -5.74 -3.17 16.03
CA ASN A 232 -6.61 -2.73 17.12
C ASN A 232 -8.00 -3.42 17.01
N GLN A 233 -8.92 -3.06 17.90
CA GLN A 233 -10.26 -3.64 17.96
C GLN A 233 -11.17 -3.25 16.77
N ASN A 234 -10.80 -2.21 16.00
CA ASN A 234 -11.57 -1.76 14.84
C ASN A 234 -11.33 -2.63 13.60
N CYS A 235 -10.39 -3.59 13.66
CA CYS A 235 -10.14 -4.51 12.57
C CYS A 235 -11.23 -5.58 12.48
N ARG A 236 -11.89 -5.68 11.32
CA ARG A 236 -12.89 -6.72 11.03
C ARG A 236 -12.29 -8.13 11.07
N TYR A 237 -11.02 -8.27 10.69
CA TYR A 237 -10.28 -9.53 10.69
C TYR A 237 -9.02 -9.43 11.53
N LYS A 238 -8.57 -10.56 12.11
CA LYS A 238 -7.37 -10.64 12.96
C LYS A 238 -6.08 -10.17 12.27
N SER A 239 -6.01 -10.28 10.94
CA SER A 239 -4.87 -9.80 10.15
C SER A 239 -4.81 -8.29 10.04
N CYS A 240 -5.91 -7.57 10.29
CA CYS A 240 -6.15 -6.17 9.96
C CYS A 240 -5.96 -5.82 8.47
N ILE A 241 -6.02 -6.83 7.60
CA ILE A 241 -6.12 -6.68 6.14
C ILE A 241 -7.59 -6.90 5.75
N TYR A 242 -8.10 -6.07 4.86
CA TYR A 242 -9.41 -6.27 4.25
C TYR A 242 -9.29 -6.47 2.74
N GLY A 243 -9.47 -7.70 2.25
CA GLY A 243 -9.23 -8.07 0.84
C GLY A 243 -10.45 -8.03 -0.07
N GLN A 244 -11.58 -7.48 0.39
CA GLN A 244 -12.81 -7.29 -0.39
C GLN A 244 -12.88 -5.83 -0.90
N PRO A 245 -13.84 -5.47 -1.77
CA PRO A 245 -13.95 -4.11 -2.27
C PRO A 245 -14.03 -3.06 -1.17
N ASN A 246 -13.18 -2.05 -1.27
CA ASN A 246 -12.99 -1.06 -0.22
C ASN A 246 -12.58 0.31 -0.76
N PHE A 247 -12.80 1.34 0.06
CA PHE A 247 -12.30 2.69 -0.15
C PHE A 247 -11.81 3.29 1.17
N GLY A 248 -10.87 4.24 1.10
CA GLY A 248 -10.34 4.96 2.26
C GLY A 248 -11.07 6.28 2.49
N THR A 249 -11.23 6.67 3.76
CA THR A 249 -11.71 7.99 4.15
C THR A 249 -10.81 8.59 5.23
N ILE A 250 -10.52 9.88 5.08
CA ILE A 250 -9.85 10.70 6.09
C ILE A 250 -10.83 11.78 6.49
N GLU A 251 -11.29 11.76 7.73
CA GLU A 251 -12.12 12.82 8.30
C GLU A 251 -11.28 13.61 9.29
N ILE A 252 -11.30 14.94 9.19
CA ILE A 252 -10.56 15.84 10.08
C ILE A 252 -11.59 16.67 10.84
N ASP A 253 -11.62 16.50 12.15
CA ASP A 253 -12.46 17.27 13.06
C ASP A 253 -11.67 18.46 13.60
N TRP A 254 -11.79 19.60 12.91
CA TRP A 254 -11.11 20.84 13.27
C TRP A 254 -11.64 21.51 14.54
N ASP A 255 -12.81 21.10 15.02
CA ASP A 255 -13.46 21.70 16.18
C ASP A 255 -13.23 20.86 17.45
N SER A 256 -12.68 19.65 17.32
CA SER A 256 -12.23 18.86 18.45
C SER A 256 -10.92 19.39 19.06
N HIS A 257 -10.74 19.16 20.36
CA HIS A 257 -9.54 19.59 21.11
C HIS A 257 -8.95 18.40 21.89
N PRO A 258 -7.80 17.83 21.47
CA PRO A 258 -7.03 18.18 20.27
C PRO A 258 -7.78 17.85 18.96
N VAL A 259 -7.33 18.42 17.83
CA VAL A 259 -7.88 18.14 16.48
C VAL A 259 -7.72 16.64 16.18
N THR A 260 -8.80 15.99 15.80
CA THR A 260 -8.84 14.54 15.59
C THR A 260 -8.87 14.21 14.11
N LEU A 261 -7.99 13.31 13.68
CA LEU A 261 -8.01 12.69 12.36
C LEU A 261 -8.55 11.27 12.49
N LYS A 262 -9.58 10.93 11.71
CA LYS A 262 -10.16 9.59 11.65
C LYS A 262 -9.73 8.94 10.35
N PHE A 263 -8.83 7.97 10.45
CA PHE A 263 -8.36 7.18 9.32
C PHE A 263 -9.16 5.89 9.24
N LYS A 264 -9.95 5.72 8.19
CA LYS A 264 -10.82 4.54 8.03
C LYS A 264 -10.65 3.94 6.64
N VAL A 265 -10.64 2.61 6.59
CA VAL A 265 -10.96 1.85 5.39
C VAL A 265 -12.38 1.34 5.55
N ARG A 266 -13.20 1.51 4.52
CA ARG A 266 -14.63 1.16 4.50
C ARG A 266 -14.91 0.15 3.40
N ASP A 267 -15.87 -0.73 3.64
CA ASP A 267 -16.40 -1.60 2.58
C ASP A 267 -17.39 -0.86 1.68
N LYS A 268 -17.89 -1.54 0.64
CA LYS A 268 -18.87 -0.98 -0.31
C LYS A 268 -20.17 -0.46 0.34
N ASP A 269 -20.49 -0.92 1.55
CA ASP A 269 -21.68 -0.52 2.31
C ASP A 269 -21.34 0.60 3.31
N SER A 270 -20.16 1.22 3.17
CA SER A 270 -19.62 2.30 4.01
C SER A 270 -19.33 1.91 5.47
N VAL A 271 -19.33 0.60 5.78
CA VAL A 271 -18.99 0.10 7.11
C VAL A 271 -17.48 0.11 7.28
N THR A 272 -16.99 0.69 8.38
CA THR A 272 -15.57 0.65 8.73
C THR A 272 -15.09 -0.79 8.93
N VAL A 273 -14.06 -1.18 8.20
CA VAL A 273 -13.47 -2.54 8.27
C VAL A 273 -12.10 -2.56 8.93
N THR A 274 -11.40 -1.42 8.92
CA THR A 274 -10.24 -1.15 9.75
C THR A 274 -10.12 0.37 9.92
N GLY A 275 -9.53 0.81 11.03
CA GLY A 275 -9.42 2.23 11.28
C GLY A 275 -8.69 2.60 12.57
N VAL A 276 -8.15 3.80 12.60
CA VAL A 276 -7.50 4.40 13.76
C VAL A 276 -7.86 5.88 13.82
N ASP A 277 -8.03 6.38 15.04
CA ASP A 277 -8.21 7.81 15.28
C ASP A 277 -6.90 8.34 15.87
N VAL A 278 -6.42 9.45 15.33
CA VAL A 278 -5.11 10.03 15.60
C VAL A 278 -5.30 11.49 15.97
N SER A 279 -4.59 11.98 16.97
CA SER A 279 -4.58 13.41 17.28
C SER A 279 -3.61 14.13 16.34
N LEU A 280 -3.96 15.34 15.88
CA LEU A 280 -3.03 16.18 15.11
C LEU A 280 -1.72 16.41 15.87
N THR A 281 -1.77 16.49 17.20
CA THR A 281 -0.58 16.63 18.06
C THR A 281 0.34 15.42 18.00
N GLU A 282 -0.18 14.23 17.72
CA GLU A 282 0.63 13.01 17.52
C GLU A 282 1.45 13.10 16.22
N LEU A 283 1.01 13.89 15.25
CA LEU A 283 1.71 14.11 13.98
C LEU A 283 2.62 15.35 14.00
N GLN A 284 2.95 15.85 15.19
CA GLN A 284 3.86 16.97 15.38
C GLN A 284 5.15 16.49 16.06
N PRO A 285 6.32 17.08 15.74
CA PRO A 285 7.54 16.83 16.50
C PRO A 285 7.32 17.17 17.98
N SER A 286 7.58 16.21 18.87
CA SER A 286 7.49 16.43 20.31
C SER A 286 8.70 17.22 20.81
N ASN A 287 8.52 18.13 21.78
CA ASN A 287 9.62 18.57 22.64
C ASN A 287 10.17 17.33 23.37
N SER A 288 11.49 17.21 23.47
CA SER A 288 12.21 15.96 23.82
C SER A 288 11.74 15.27 25.11
N GLU A 289 11.19 16.01 26.08
CA GLU A 289 10.73 15.46 27.37
C GLU A 289 9.44 14.63 27.29
N ILE A 290 8.55 14.90 26.32
CA ILE A 290 7.29 14.15 26.16
C ILE A 290 7.54 12.86 25.37
N LEU A 291 8.50 12.88 24.43
CA LEU A 291 8.90 11.70 23.68
C LEU A 291 9.43 10.61 24.62
N ASP A 292 10.22 10.95 25.64
CA ASP A 292 10.74 9.96 26.61
C ASP A 292 9.63 9.37 27.50
N ARG A 293 8.56 10.12 27.81
CA ARG A 293 7.40 9.60 28.55
C ARG A 293 6.47 8.75 27.68
N VAL A 294 6.19 9.18 26.45
CA VAL A 294 5.33 8.43 25.50
C VAL A 294 6.04 7.14 25.04
N LYS A 295 7.36 7.18 24.83
CA LYS A 295 8.20 6.01 24.59
C LYS A 295 8.25 5.02 25.77
N ALA A 296 8.03 5.50 27.00
CA ALA A 296 7.94 4.66 28.20
C ALA A 296 6.55 4.02 28.39
N GLU A 297 5.47 4.65 27.92
CA GLU A 297 4.10 4.12 28.00
C GLU A 297 3.68 3.27 26.78
N HIS A 298 4.30 3.47 25.61
CA HIS A 298 4.08 2.65 24.41
C HIS A 298 5.33 1.84 24.11
N ASN A 299 5.25 0.53 24.38
CA ASN A 299 6.24 -0.51 24.06
C ASN A 299 7.11 -0.14 22.84
N ASN A 300 8.33 0.34 23.13
CA ASN A 300 9.15 1.26 22.34
C ASN A 300 9.75 0.68 21.03
N SER A 301 9.14 -0.35 20.46
CA SER A 301 9.63 -1.07 19.28
C SER A 301 8.55 -1.64 18.36
N LYS A 302 7.25 -1.55 18.73
CA LYS A 302 6.19 -2.31 18.06
C LYS A 302 6.08 -2.01 16.56
N HIS A 303 6.37 -0.78 16.14
CA HIS A 303 6.27 -0.32 14.76
C HIS A 303 7.61 0.19 14.19
N CYS A 304 8.72 -0.30 14.71
CA CYS A 304 10.07 0.07 14.24
C CYS A 304 10.82 -1.07 13.56
N THR A 305 10.33 -2.31 13.67
CA THR A 305 10.98 -3.46 13.03
C THR A 305 10.53 -3.57 11.58
N LEU A 306 11.47 -3.67 10.65
CA LEU A 306 11.18 -3.94 9.24
C LEU A 306 11.02 -5.44 9.01
N GLU A 307 10.09 -5.84 8.15
CA GLU A 307 9.90 -7.27 7.84
C GLU A 307 11.15 -7.93 7.23
N VAL A 308 12.01 -7.16 6.55
CA VAL A 308 13.30 -7.63 6.02
C VAL A 308 14.32 -8.01 7.11
N SER A 309 14.24 -7.41 8.30
CA SER A 309 15.17 -7.65 9.41
C SER A 309 14.70 -8.74 10.37
N LEU A 310 13.52 -9.33 10.12
CA LEU A 310 13.01 -10.44 10.91
C LEU A 310 13.93 -11.67 10.81
N PRO A 311 14.03 -12.49 11.89
CA PRO A 311 14.72 -13.77 11.83
C PRO A 311 14.22 -14.61 10.66
N TRP A 312 15.13 -15.29 9.96
CA TRP A 312 14.81 -16.00 8.72
C TRP A 312 13.61 -16.96 8.85
N ILE A 313 13.47 -17.65 9.99
CA ILE A 313 12.38 -18.59 10.25
C ILE A 313 11.01 -17.90 10.37
N VAL A 314 10.99 -16.65 10.86
CA VAL A 314 9.77 -15.82 10.94
C VAL A 314 9.49 -15.24 9.56
N ARG A 315 10.52 -14.67 8.92
CA ARG A 315 10.43 -14.05 7.60
C ARG A 315 9.91 -15.03 6.55
N TYR A 316 10.46 -16.25 6.50
CA TYR A 316 10.09 -17.28 5.54
C TYR A 316 9.04 -18.26 6.06
N ARG A 317 8.35 -17.96 7.18
CA ARG A 317 7.37 -18.88 7.79
C ARG A 317 6.33 -19.36 6.79
N LEU A 318 5.78 -18.47 5.97
CA LEU A 318 4.76 -18.82 5.00
C LEU A 318 5.29 -19.78 3.93
N ALA A 319 6.49 -19.51 3.41
CA ALA A 319 7.17 -20.37 2.45
C ALA A 319 7.49 -21.76 3.06
N ILE A 320 8.03 -21.79 4.28
CA ILE A 320 8.32 -23.03 5.00
C ILE A 320 7.05 -23.87 5.14
N LEU A 321 5.94 -23.28 5.58
CA LEU A 321 4.66 -23.98 5.71
C LEU A 321 4.15 -24.50 4.36
N PHE A 322 4.23 -23.69 3.31
CA PHE A 322 3.80 -24.08 1.96
C PHE A 322 4.61 -25.26 1.43
N PHE A 323 5.93 -25.15 1.41
CA PHE A 323 6.80 -26.22 0.89
C PHE A 323 6.76 -27.48 1.76
N SER A 324 6.64 -27.34 3.09
CA SER A 324 6.47 -28.49 3.99
C SER A 324 5.16 -29.23 3.71
N THR A 325 4.08 -28.49 3.47
CA THR A 325 2.78 -29.09 3.13
C THR A 325 2.85 -29.82 1.77
N LEU A 326 3.46 -29.22 0.76
CA LEU A 326 3.68 -29.87 -0.53
C LEU A 326 4.53 -31.15 -0.40
N PHE A 327 5.58 -31.11 0.41
CA PHE A 327 6.42 -32.28 0.67
C PHE A 327 5.63 -33.41 1.32
N VAL A 328 4.83 -33.12 2.35
CA VAL A 328 3.98 -34.13 3.01
C VAL A 328 2.96 -34.71 2.04
N MET A 329 2.31 -33.88 1.21
CA MET A 329 1.37 -34.34 0.18
C MET A 329 2.05 -35.23 -0.86
N PHE A 330 3.26 -34.89 -1.28
CA PHE A 330 4.04 -35.69 -2.22
C PHE A 330 4.43 -37.05 -1.62
N VAL A 331 4.90 -37.09 -0.36
CA VAL A 331 5.20 -38.34 0.34
C VAL A 331 3.94 -39.20 0.50
N ALA A 332 2.81 -38.60 0.89
CA ALA A 332 1.54 -39.30 1.00
C ALA A 332 1.09 -39.90 -0.34
N PHE A 333 1.25 -39.15 -1.44
CA PHE A 333 1.00 -39.64 -2.79
C PHE A 333 1.89 -40.82 -3.16
N LEU A 334 3.20 -40.75 -2.88
CA LEU A 334 4.12 -41.87 -3.13
C LEU A 334 3.74 -43.12 -2.33
N VAL A 335 3.33 -42.96 -1.07
CA VAL A 335 2.85 -44.06 -0.22
C VAL A 335 1.56 -44.68 -0.79
N LEU A 336 0.62 -43.86 -1.28
CA LEU A 336 -0.61 -44.33 -1.92
C LEU A 336 -0.31 -45.11 -3.21
N VAL A 337 0.57 -44.59 -4.08
CA VAL A 337 0.99 -45.26 -5.32
C VAL A 337 1.67 -46.58 -5.02
N TYR A 338 2.60 -46.61 -4.05
CA TYR A 338 3.28 -47.84 -3.64
C TYR A 338 2.30 -48.88 -3.08
N THR A 339 1.35 -48.44 -2.25
CA THR A 339 0.30 -49.32 -1.69
C THR A 339 -0.60 -49.88 -2.80
N CYS A 340 -1.03 -49.06 -3.76
CA CYS A 340 -1.82 -49.52 -4.91
C CYS A 340 -1.04 -50.52 -5.76
N PHE A 341 0.24 -50.26 -6.04
CA PHE A 341 1.09 -51.18 -6.81
C PHE A 341 1.28 -52.53 -6.09
N ARG A 342 1.47 -52.53 -4.77
CA ARG A 342 1.53 -53.74 -3.94
C ARG A 342 0.22 -54.54 -4.00
N LEU A 343 -0.93 -53.87 -3.89
CA LEU A 343 -2.25 -54.50 -3.98
C LEU A 343 -2.51 -55.11 -5.37
N CYS A 344 -2.23 -54.37 -6.45
CA CYS A 344 -2.36 -54.88 -7.82
C CYS A 344 -1.45 -56.09 -8.08
N ARG A 345 -0.22 -56.12 -7.53
CA ARG A 345 0.67 -57.30 -7.62
C ARG A 345 0.09 -58.50 -6.86
N LEU A 346 -0.47 -58.29 -5.68
CA LEU A 346 -1.11 -59.35 -4.89
C LEU A 346 -2.34 -59.94 -5.62
N GLU A 347 -3.16 -59.10 -6.25
CA GLU A 347 -4.30 -59.55 -7.05
C GLU A 347 -3.90 -60.27 -8.35
N SER A 348 -2.84 -59.79 -9.03
CA SER A 348 -2.29 -60.48 -10.22
C SER A 348 -1.68 -61.83 -9.88
N CYS A 349 -1.09 -62.00 -8.68
CA CYS A 349 -0.62 -63.31 -8.22
C CYS A 349 -1.79 -64.25 -7.88
N LYS A 350 -2.90 -63.75 -7.33
CA LYS A 350 -4.10 -64.57 -7.07
C LYS A 350 -4.75 -65.07 -8.36
N ARG A 351 -4.90 -64.21 -9.38
CA ARG A 351 -5.48 -64.58 -10.69
C ARG A 351 -4.64 -65.55 -11.54
N LYS A 352 -3.38 -65.83 -11.18
CA LYS A 352 -2.55 -66.84 -11.88
C LYS A 352 -2.69 -68.25 -11.31
N HIS A 353 -3.41 -68.42 -10.20
CA HIS A 353 -3.60 -69.70 -9.52
C HIS A 353 -5.02 -70.27 -9.62
N ASP A 354 -5.91 -69.58 -10.34
CA ASP A 354 -7.17 -70.10 -10.88
C ASP A 354 -7.00 -70.31 -12.39
#